data_AF-A0A426ZKU1-F1
#
_entry.id   AF-A0A426ZKU1-F1
#
_cell.length_a   1.000
_cell.length_b   1.000
_cell.length_c   1.000
_cell.angle_alpha   90.00
_cell.angle_beta   90.00
_cell.angle_gamma   90.00
#
_symmetry.space_group_name_H-M   'P 1'
#
loop_
_entity.id
_entity.type
_entity.pdbx_description
1 polymer ?
#
loop_
_entity_poly.entity_id
_entity_poly.type
_entity_poly.pdbx_seq_one_letter_code
_entity_poly.pdbx_strand_id
1 'polypeptide(L)'
;MAIRERAFSIITGVFKMHGAVALDTPVFELRETLMGKYGEDSKLIYDLADQVEEKGLAVETADKIGAFVKKRGPPLEILSELQKQGSQFLENAGFNSFVQVIRATETQVLVAILGKDLTLAAEIVGELWDAKIKAEFGLTKRVMNHINRAKQSGIPWMVIVGESEVSSGVFKLKNIEANQEEEIPREKIVEEIRKRLDII
;
A
#
# COMPACT_ATOMS: atom_id res chain seq x y z
N MET A 1 -13.28 -15.83 21.73
CA MET A 1 -12.82 -14.89 20.68
C MET A 1 -11.89 -15.54 19.66
N ALA A 2 -11.21 -16.66 19.95
CA ALA A 2 -10.26 -17.31 19.05
C ALA A 2 -10.77 -17.66 17.63
N ILE A 3 -12.01 -18.14 17.48
CA ILE A 3 -12.57 -18.49 16.15
C ILE A 3 -12.75 -17.23 15.29
N ARG A 4 -13.23 -16.14 15.88
CA ARG A 4 -13.39 -14.85 15.20
C ARG A 4 -12.01 -14.32 14.78
N GLU A 5 -11.05 -14.29 15.69
CA GLU A 5 -9.68 -13.82 15.40
C GLU A 5 -9.03 -14.65 14.29
N ARG A 6 -9.22 -15.97 14.29
CA ARG A 6 -8.71 -16.85 13.24
C ARG A 6 -9.38 -16.59 11.89
N ALA A 7 -10.69 -16.38 11.87
CA ALA A 7 -11.41 -16.02 10.64
C ALA A 7 -10.94 -14.67 10.08
N PHE A 8 -10.83 -13.64 10.93
CA PHE A 8 -10.32 -12.34 10.55
C PHE A 8 -8.87 -12.42 10.07
N SER A 9 -8.01 -13.18 10.75
CA SER A 9 -6.62 -13.39 10.33
C SER A 9 -6.51 -14.00 8.93
N ILE A 10 -7.33 -14.99 8.61
CA ILE A 10 -7.37 -15.60 7.26
C ILE A 10 -7.84 -14.58 6.23
N ILE A 11 -8.94 -13.89 6.49
CA ILE A 11 -9.52 -12.89 5.57
C ILE A 11 -8.51 -11.76 5.33
N THR A 12 -7.98 -11.16 6.40
CA THR A 12 -6.96 -10.11 6.32
C THR A 12 -5.71 -10.60 5.59
N GLY A 13 -5.29 -11.84 5.81
CA GLY A 13 -4.18 -12.45 5.08
C GLY A 13 -4.41 -12.47 3.56
N VAL A 14 -5.61 -12.88 3.13
CA VAL A 14 -5.99 -12.88 1.70
C VAL A 14 -5.97 -11.47 1.13
N PHE A 15 -6.63 -10.52 1.78
CA PHE A 15 -6.65 -9.11 1.33
C PHE A 15 -5.24 -8.53 1.23
N LYS A 16 -4.37 -8.77 2.21
CA LYS A 16 -2.98 -8.31 2.20
C LYS A 16 -2.15 -8.92 1.08
N MET A 17 -2.36 -10.20 0.73
CA MET A 17 -1.69 -10.83 -0.42
C MET A 17 -2.03 -10.14 -1.75
N HIS A 18 -3.26 -9.65 -1.88
CA HIS A 18 -3.73 -8.90 -3.05
C HIS A 18 -3.46 -7.39 -2.98
N GLY A 19 -2.58 -6.95 -2.08
CA GLY A 19 -2.19 -5.54 -1.95
C GLY A 19 -3.27 -4.65 -1.33
N ALA A 20 -4.36 -5.21 -0.82
CA ALA A 20 -5.38 -4.44 -0.13
C ALA A 20 -4.88 -4.03 1.26
N VAL A 21 -5.15 -2.78 1.61
CA VAL A 21 -4.84 -2.22 2.93
C VAL A 21 -6.13 -2.13 3.73
N ALA A 22 -6.04 -2.49 5.00
CA ALA A 22 -7.14 -2.26 5.92
C ALA A 22 -7.42 -0.76 5.98
N LEU A 23 -8.60 -0.36 5.52
CA LEU A 23 -9.10 0.97 5.78
C LEU A 23 -9.56 0.97 7.23
N ASP A 24 -8.70 1.48 8.12
CA ASP A 24 -9.18 1.85 9.44
C ASP A 24 -10.28 2.88 9.26
N THR A 25 -11.41 2.69 9.95
CA THR A 25 -12.39 3.77 10.11
C THR A 25 -11.61 4.96 10.64
N PRO A 26 -11.56 6.08 9.89
CA PRO A 26 -10.77 7.22 10.31
C PRO A 26 -11.25 7.64 11.70
N VAL A 27 -10.31 7.76 12.64
CA VAL A 27 -10.62 8.18 14.02
C VAL A 27 -11.28 9.57 14.00
N PHE A 28 -10.97 10.38 12.98
CA PHE A 28 -11.56 11.69 12.71
C PHE A 28 -11.80 11.90 11.21
N GLU A 29 -12.96 12.44 10.83
CA GLU A 29 -13.33 12.78 9.46
C GLU A 29 -14.19 14.06 9.46
N LEU A 30 -14.33 14.74 8.31
CA LEU A 30 -15.21 15.90 8.22
C LEU A 30 -16.67 15.52 8.45
N ARG A 31 -17.38 16.34 9.22
CA ARG A 31 -18.82 16.19 9.50
C ARG A 31 -19.63 16.04 8.21
N GLU A 32 -19.35 16.85 7.18
CA GLU A 32 -20.04 16.76 5.89
C GLU A 32 -19.87 15.37 5.23
N THR A 33 -18.67 14.79 5.30
CA THR A 33 -18.35 13.49 4.71
C THR A 33 -19.10 12.37 5.43
N LEU A 34 -19.19 12.44 6.76
CA LEU A 34 -19.89 11.44 7.57
C LEU A 34 -21.40 11.57 7.42
N MET A 35 -21.95 12.79 7.48
CA MET A 35 -23.38 13.04 7.27
C MET A 35 -23.84 12.60 5.88
N GLY A 36 -23.02 12.82 4.84
CA GLY A 36 -23.32 12.34 3.49
C GLY A 36 -23.38 10.80 3.35
N LYS A 37 -22.65 10.06 4.21
CA LYS A 37 -22.60 8.59 4.19
C LYS A 37 -23.63 7.93 5.11
N TYR A 38 -23.89 8.52 6.28
CA TYR A 38 -24.64 7.90 7.36
C TYR A 38 -25.97 8.61 7.72
N GLY A 39 -26.23 9.80 7.17
CA GLY A 39 -27.42 10.61 7.48
C GLY A 39 -27.31 11.38 8.81
N GLU A 40 -28.25 12.29 9.07
CA GLU A 40 -28.23 13.18 10.25
C GLU A 40 -28.42 12.45 11.59
N ASP A 41 -29.09 11.28 11.59
CA ASP A 41 -29.48 10.55 12.80
C ASP A 41 -28.45 9.49 13.28
N SER A 42 -27.22 9.53 12.75
CA SER A 42 -26.18 8.59 13.14
C SER A 42 -25.66 8.90 14.55
N LYS A 43 -26.14 8.14 15.55
CA LYS A 43 -25.68 8.15 16.97
C LYS A 43 -24.19 7.81 17.19
N LEU A 44 -23.43 7.59 16.11
CA LEU A 44 -22.02 7.23 16.13
C LEU A 44 -21.10 8.35 15.64
N ILE A 45 -21.65 9.52 15.27
CA ILE A 45 -20.88 10.71 14.93
C ILE A 45 -20.78 11.57 16.19
N TYR A 46 -19.56 11.82 16.65
CA TYR A 46 -19.27 12.69 17.79
C TYR A 46 -18.52 13.92 17.29
N ASP A 47 -19.03 15.11 17.60
CA ASP A 47 -18.35 16.34 17.23
C ASP A 47 -17.14 16.57 18.14
N LEU A 48 -16.01 16.93 17.54
CA LEU A 48 -14.75 17.12 18.26
C LEU A 48 -14.84 18.24 19.31
N ALA A 49 -15.68 19.25 19.06
CA ALA A 49 -15.97 20.33 20.00
C ALA A 49 -16.60 19.79 21.30
N ASP A 50 -17.53 18.85 21.20
CA ASP A 50 -18.19 18.24 22.36
C ASP A 50 -17.19 17.43 23.19
N GLN A 51 -16.16 16.84 22.55
CA GLN A 51 -15.13 16.08 23.26
C GLN A 51 -14.16 16.95 24.07
N VAL A 52 -14.03 18.25 23.75
CA VAL A 52 -13.31 19.23 24.59
C VAL A 52 -14.04 19.37 25.93
N GLU A 53 -15.36 19.48 25.90
CA GLU A 53 -16.19 19.68 27.09
C GLU A 53 -16.41 18.38 27.88
N GLU A 54 -16.73 17.27 27.20
CA GLU A 54 -17.07 15.99 27.84
C GLU A 54 -15.85 15.22 28.36
N LYS A 55 -14.72 15.27 27.64
CA LYS A 55 -13.51 14.47 27.94
C LYS A 55 -12.31 15.31 28.35
N GLY A 56 -12.46 16.62 28.45
CA GLY A 56 -11.38 17.54 28.85
C GLY A 56 -10.25 17.61 27.83
N LEU A 57 -10.53 17.37 26.54
CA LEU A 57 -9.53 17.55 25.49
C LEU A 57 -9.16 19.03 25.42
N ALA A 58 -7.88 19.37 25.35
CA ALA A 58 -7.47 20.76 25.20
C ALA A 58 -7.97 21.33 23.85
N VAL A 59 -8.53 22.55 23.87
CA VAL A 59 -9.01 23.26 22.67
C VAL A 59 -7.92 23.32 21.60
N GLU A 60 -6.69 23.65 22.00
CA GLU A 60 -5.53 23.68 21.10
C GLU A 60 -5.27 22.32 20.43
N THR A 61 -5.53 21.22 21.12
CA THR A 61 -5.37 19.87 20.55
C THR A 61 -6.47 19.57 19.54
N ALA A 62 -7.72 19.97 19.83
CA ALA A 62 -8.82 19.84 18.89
C ALA A 62 -8.57 20.63 17.59
N ASP A 63 -8.09 21.87 17.70
CA ASP A 63 -7.75 22.71 16.55
C ASP A 63 -6.63 22.09 15.70
N LYS A 64 -5.59 21.54 16.35
CA LYS A 64 -4.50 20.82 15.68
C LYS A 64 -5.02 19.60 14.91
N ILE A 65 -5.88 18.78 15.51
CA ILE A 65 -6.51 17.63 14.82
C ILE A 65 -7.29 18.12 13.59
N GLY A 66 -8.09 19.17 13.74
CA GLY A 66 -8.84 19.78 12.65
C GLY A 66 -7.96 20.25 11.48
N ALA A 67 -6.78 20.80 11.76
CA ALA A 67 -5.83 21.20 10.73
C ALA A 67 -5.29 20.02 9.91
N PHE A 68 -5.05 18.86 10.54
CA PHE A 68 -4.58 17.66 9.85
C PHE A 68 -5.69 16.98 9.02
N VAL A 69 -6.90 16.84 9.56
CA VAL A 69 -8.03 16.19 8.88
C VAL A 69 -8.43 16.92 7.59
N LYS A 70 -8.21 18.25 7.55
CA LYS A 70 -8.48 19.09 6.38
C LYS A 70 -7.46 18.95 5.25
N LYS A 71 -6.29 18.33 5.48
CA LYS A 71 -5.30 18.12 4.41
C LYS A 71 -5.85 17.16 3.36
N ARG A 72 -5.78 17.56 2.09
CA ARG A 72 -6.22 16.77 0.93
C ARG A 72 -5.09 16.71 -0.10
N GLY A 73 -4.99 15.62 -0.84
CA GLY A 73 -3.96 15.40 -1.86
C GLY A 73 -3.49 13.96 -1.95
N PRO A 74 -2.59 13.64 -2.91
CA PRO A 74 -1.98 12.33 -3.03
C PRO A 74 -1.24 11.92 -1.73
N PRO A 75 -1.33 10.64 -1.29
CA PRO A 75 -0.76 10.20 -0.01
C PRO A 75 0.73 10.53 0.17
N LEU A 76 1.54 10.39 -0.88
CA LEU A 76 2.98 10.66 -0.84
C LEU A 76 3.30 12.16 -0.71
N GLU A 77 2.47 13.04 -1.28
CA GLU A 77 2.66 14.48 -1.19
C GLU A 77 2.32 14.97 0.22
N ILE A 78 1.20 14.51 0.78
CA ILE A 78 0.83 14.80 2.18
C ILE A 78 1.91 14.28 3.14
N LEU A 79 2.40 13.05 2.92
CA LEU A 79 3.48 12.48 3.73
C LEU A 79 4.74 13.35 3.66
N SER A 80 5.14 13.77 2.46
CA SER A 80 6.30 14.63 2.24
C SER A 80 6.16 15.97 2.98
N GLU A 81 4.97 16.56 3.04
CA GLU A 81 4.71 17.75 3.84
C GLU A 81 4.80 17.51 5.34
N LEU A 82 4.21 16.40 5.82
CA LEU A 82 4.23 16.03 7.23
C LEU A 82 5.65 15.71 7.73
N GLN A 83 6.53 15.29 6.83
CA GLN A 83 7.93 14.96 7.10
C GLN A 83 8.91 16.13 6.93
N LYS A 84 8.45 17.34 6.59
CA LYS A 84 9.33 18.52 6.49
C LYS A 84 10.01 18.83 7.83
N GLN A 85 11.27 19.28 7.77
CA GLN A 85 12.02 19.72 8.95
C GLN A 85 11.23 20.80 9.72
N GLY A 86 11.13 20.63 11.05
CA GLY A 86 10.35 21.50 11.93
C GLY A 86 8.87 21.13 12.07
N SER A 87 8.43 20.03 11.45
CA SER A 87 7.08 19.51 11.66
C SER A 87 6.92 18.89 13.06
N GLN A 88 5.93 19.36 13.81
CA GLN A 88 5.51 18.76 15.10
C GLN A 88 5.15 17.27 14.98
N PHE A 89 4.83 16.79 13.77
CA PHE A 89 4.57 15.38 13.51
C PHE A 89 5.79 14.51 13.81
N LEU A 90 7.00 15.04 13.58
CA LEU A 90 8.28 14.35 13.82
C LEU A 90 8.64 14.25 15.31
N GLU A 91 8.04 15.09 16.15
CA GLU A 91 8.30 15.14 17.59
C GLU A 91 7.53 14.07 18.38
N ASN A 92 6.51 13.46 17.76
CA ASN A 92 5.72 12.39 18.40
C ASN A 92 6.50 11.07 18.44
N ALA A 93 6.59 10.45 19.62
CA ALA A 93 7.25 9.15 19.80
C ALA A 93 6.65 8.03 18.94
N GLY A 94 5.36 8.13 18.61
CA GLY A 94 4.67 7.24 17.67
C GLY A 94 5.13 7.37 16.22
N PHE A 95 5.79 8.47 15.83
CA PHE A 95 6.38 8.63 14.50
C PHE A 95 7.77 7.96 14.42
N ASN A 96 8.60 8.15 15.45
CA ASN A 96 9.97 7.60 15.49
C ASN A 96 10.03 6.07 15.59
N SER A 97 8.92 5.42 15.94
CA SER A 97 8.79 3.95 15.93
C SER A 97 8.46 3.36 14.56
N PHE A 98 8.20 4.20 13.54
CA PHE A 98 7.90 3.76 12.18
C PHE A 98 8.94 4.29 11.19
N VAL A 99 10.15 3.77 11.26
CA VAL A 99 11.12 3.85 10.15
C VAL A 99 10.81 2.74 9.14
N GLN A 100 9.56 2.70 8.65
CA GLN A 100 9.20 1.94 7.46
C GLN A 100 8.66 2.93 6.44
N VAL A 101 9.08 2.78 5.19
CA VAL A 101 8.51 3.54 4.07
C VAL A 101 6.99 3.31 4.10
N ILE A 102 6.22 4.33 4.46
CA ILE A 102 4.76 4.24 4.53
C ILE A 102 4.27 4.15 3.09
N ARG A 103 3.69 3.00 2.76
CA ARG A 103 3.16 2.71 1.43
C ARG A 103 1.66 2.47 1.50
N ALA A 104 0.97 2.90 0.46
CA ALA A 104 -0.47 2.66 0.32
C ALA A 104 -0.82 1.19 0.06
N THR A 105 0.18 0.35 -0.24
CA THR A 105 0.01 -1.10 -0.43
C THR A 105 1.16 -1.86 0.22
N GLU A 106 0.88 -3.10 0.64
CA GLU A 106 1.91 -4.05 1.08
C GLU A 106 2.52 -4.83 -0.11
N THR A 107 2.22 -4.45 -1.36
CA THR A 107 2.68 -5.13 -2.57
C THR A 107 4.21 -5.12 -2.65
N GLN A 108 4.81 -6.30 -2.75
CA GLN A 108 6.24 -6.50 -2.85
C GLN A 108 6.71 -6.57 -4.31
N VAL A 109 5.88 -7.14 -5.20
CA VAL A 109 6.23 -7.38 -6.60
C VAL A 109 5.13 -6.90 -7.55
N LEU A 110 5.52 -6.17 -8.60
CA LEU A 110 4.66 -5.86 -9.74
C LEU A 110 5.02 -6.76 -10.94
N VAL A 111 4.08 -7.57 -11.41
CA VAL A 111 4.21 -8.31 -12.67
C VAL A 111 3.76 -7.42 -13.83
N ALA A 112 4.73 -6.93 -14.59
CA ALA A 112 4.57 -5.99 -15.69
C ALA A 112 4.52 -6.74 -17.03
N ILE A 113 3.31 -7.07 -17.50
CA ILE A 113 3.13 -7.68 -18.82
C ILE A 113 3.15 -6.59 -19.90
N LEU A 114 4.06 -6.73 -20.86
CA LEU A 114 4.19 -5.87 -22.02
C LEU A 114 3.22 -6.26 -23.13
N GLY A 115 1.93 -6.20 -22.82
CA GLY A 115 0.89 -6.68 -23.71
C GLY A 115 -0.49 -6.62 -23.08
N LYS A 116 -1.35 -7.56 -23.48
CA LYS A 116 -2.72 -7.71 -22.98
C LYS A 116 -3.01 -9.12 -22.47
N ASP A 117 -1.97 -9.94 -22.30
CA ASP A 117 -2.12 -11.33 -21.85
C ASP A 117 -2.42 -11.37 -20.34
N LEU A 118 -3.73 -11.42 -20.04
CA LEU A 118 -4.22 -11.55 -18.68
C LEU A 118 -3.96 -12.95 -18.11
N THR A 119 -3.96 -13.98 -18.96
CA THR A 119 -3.78 -15.38 -18.54
C THR A 119 -2.37 -15.57 -17.99
N LEU A 120 -1.37 -15.10 -18.74
CA LEU A 120 0.02 -15.12 -18.30
C LEU A 120 0.24 -14.30 -17.01
N ALA A 121 -0.41 -13.15 -16.90
CA ALA A 121 -0.35 -12.33 -15.69
C ALA A 121 -0.90 -13.11 -14.47
N ALA A 122 -2.06 -13.73 -14.62
CA ALA A 122 -2.72 -14.48 -13.56
C ALA A 122 -1.92 -15.73 -13.15
N GLU A 123 -1.30 -16.43 -14.11
CA GLU A 123 -0.43 -17.57 -13.85
C GLU A 123 0.77 -17.17 -12.98
N ILE A 124 1.54 -16.17 -13.40
CA ILE A 124 2.74 -15.73 -12.68
C ILE A 124 2.41 -15.19 -11.29
N VAL A 125 1.36 -14.38 -11.21
CA VAL A 125 0.94 -13.82 -9.91
C VAL A 125 0.41 -14.93 -9.00
N GLY A 126 -0.28 -15.93 -9.53
CA GLY A 126 -0.70 -17.12 -8.79
C GLY A 126 0.49 -17.87 -8.18
N GLU A 127 1.52 -18.13 -8.97
CA GLU A 127 2.77 -18.76 -8.50
C GLU A 127 3.42 -17.94 -7.36
N LEU A 128 3.46 -16.62 -7.49
CA LEU A 128 3.99 -15.73 -6.44
C LEU A 128 3.14 -15.78 -5.17
N TRP A 129 1.81 -15.79 -5.28
CA TRP A 129 0.90 -15.90 -4.14
C TRP A 129 1.00 -17.25 -3.43
N ASP A 130 1.17 -18.35 -4.16
CA ASP A 130 1.40 -19.67 -3.59
C ASP A 130 2.71 -19.69 -2.78
N ALA A 131 3.72 -18.96 -3.25
CA ALA A 131 4.97 -18.71 -2.54
C ALA A 131 4.89 -17.63 -1.44
N LYS A 132 3.69 -17.14 -1.11
CA LYS A 132 3.43 -16.10 -0.10
C LYS A 132 4.08 -14.75 -0.38
N ILE A 133 4.40 -14.47 -1.64
CA ILE A 133 4.87 -13.17 -2.10
C ILE A 133 3.66 -12.30 -2.43
N LYS A 134 3.62 -11.09 -1.90
CA LYS A 134 2.52 -10.14 -2.16
C LYS A 134 2.72 -9.50 -3.54
N ALA A 135 1.98 -9.98 -4.52
CA ALA A 135 2.14 -9.56 -5.91
C ALA A 135 0.87 -8.94 -6.49
N GLU A 136 1.04 -7.98 -7.40
CA GLU A 136 0.00 -7.45 -8.28
C GLU A 136 0.49 -7.48 -9.74
N PHE A 137 -0.40 -7.27 -10.71
CA PHE A 137 -0.01 -7.19 -12.13
C PHE A 137 -0.50 -5.91 -12.82
N GLY A 138 0.18 -5.56 -13.89
CA GLY A 138 -0.21 -4.50 -14.82
C GLY A 138 -0.13 -4.99 -16.26
N LEU A 139 -1.12 -4.58 -17.08
CA LEU A 139 -1.16 -4.87 -18.51
C LEU A 139 -0.99 -3.57 -19.31
N THR A 140 0.20 -3.37 -19.91
CA THR A 140 0.42 -2.24 -20.82
C THR A 140 1.64 -2.47 -21.69
N LYS A 141 1.64 -1.97 -22.92
CA LYS A 141 2.80 -2.13 -23.82
C LYS A 141 4.01 -1.29 -23.44
N ARG A 142 3.80 -0.21 -22.67
CA ARG A 142 4.85 0.77 -22.32
C ARG A 142 5.46 0.46 -20.96
N VAL A 143 6.71 0.01 -20.95
CA VAL A 143 7.48 -0.27 -19.72
C VAL A 143 7.46 0.92 -18.75
N MET A 144 7.59 2.15 -19.28
CA MET A 144 7.62 3.36 -18.47
C MET A 144 6.36 3.57 -17.61
N ASN A 145 5.19 3.13 -18.10
CA ASN A 145 3.95 3.24 -17.34
C ASN A 145 3.97 2.31 -16.13
N HIS A 146 4.55 1.11 -16.27
CA HIS A 146 4.72 0.17 -15.17
C HIS A 146 5.73 0.71 -14.14
N ILE A 147 6.85 1.27 -14.60
CA ILE A 147 7.85 1.91 -13.72
C ILE A 147 7.21 3.06 -12.92
N ASN A 148 6.44 3.93 -13.58
CA ASN A 148 5.78 5.04 -12.91
C ASN A 148 4.78 4.55 -11.85
N ARG A 149 3.99 3.52 -12.17
CA ARG A 149 3.06 2.90 -11.22
C ARG A 149 3.79 2.28 -10.02
N ALA A 150 4.87 1.54 -10.27
CA ALA A 150 5.68 0.93 -9.22
C ALA A 150 6.25 2.00 -8.28
N LYS A 151 6.82 3.08 -8.84
CA LYS A 151 7.33 4.21 -8.05
C LYS A 151 6.24 4.92 -7.25
N GLN A 152 5.10 5.22 -7.87
CA GLN A 152 3.97 5.88 -7.21
C GLN A 152 3.40 5.04 -6.05
N SER A 153 3.43 3.71 -6.19
CA SER A 153 2.93 2.77 -5.18
C SER A 153 4.03 2.29 -4.22
N GLY A 154 5.28 2.73 -4.43
CA GLY A 154 6.48 2.33 -3.70
C GLY A 154 6.92 0.87 -3.88
N ILE A 155 6.47 0.17 -4.91
CA ILE A 155 6.73 -1.27 -5.10
C ILE A 155 8.23 -1.49 -5.40
N PRO A 156 8.95 -2.30 -4.61
CA PRO A 156 10.41 -2.40 -4.70
C PRO A 156 10.89 -3.25 -5.88
N TRP A 157 10.14 -4.29 -6.24
CA TRP A 157 10.52 -5.25 -7.27
C TRP A 157 9.49 -5.31 -8.39
N MET A 158 9.96 -5.44 -9.62
CA MET A 158 9.12 -5.59 -10.80
C MET A 158 9.63 -6.72 -11.70
N VAL A 159 8.72 -7.61 -12.10
CA VAL A 159 8.99 -8.67 -13.09
C VAL A 159 8.45 -8.19 -14.43
N ILE A 160 9.31 -7.95 -15.41
CA ILE A 160 8.93 -7.50 -16.74
C ILE A 160 8.84 -8.72 -17.66
N VAL A 161 7.70 -8.85 -18.34
CA VAL A 161 7.40 -9.98 -19.22
C VAL A 161 6.96 -9.44 -20.58
N GLY A 162 7.83 -9.58 -21.58
CA GLY A 162 7.54 -9.26 -22.98
C GLY A 162 7.46 -10.50 -23.87
N GLU A 163 7.04 -10.31 -25.12
CA GLU A 163 6.93 -11.41 -26.09
C GLU A 163 8.28 -12.09 -26.36
N SER A 164 9.36 -11.30 -26.40
CA SER A 164 10.74 -11.79 -26.54
C SER A 164 11.17 -12.67 -25.37
N GLU A 165 10.88 -12.21 -24.15
CA GLU A 165 11.19 -12.85 -22.87
C GLU A 165 10.44 -14.19 -22.71
N VAL A 166 9.17 -14.23 -23.11
CA VAL A 166 8.38 -15.46 -23.10
C VAL A 166 8.96 -16.49 -24.07
N SER A 167 9.35 -16.07 -25.26
CA SER A 167 9.91 -16.95 -26.28
C SER A 167 11.29 -17.52 -25.90
N SER A 168 12.07 -16.78 -25.11
CA SER A 168 13.39 -17.21 -24.61
C SER A 168 13.34 -17.88 -23.23
N GLY A 169 12.19 -17.94 -22.56
CA GLY A 169 12.03 -18.56 -21.26
C GLY A 169 12.69 -17.80 -20.10
N VAL A 170 13.00 -16.52 -20.28
CA VAL A 170 13.63 -15.67 -19.24
C VAL A 170 12.77 -14.44 -18.97
N PHE A 171 12.73 -13.99 -17.72
CA PHE A 171 12.05 -12.77 -17.29
C PHE A 171 13.07 -11.76 -16.79
N LYS A 172 12.73 -10.46 -16.90
CA LYS A 172 13.58 -9.39 -16.36
C LYS A 172 13.11 -9.02 -14.97
N LEU A 173 13.96 -9.20 -13.97
CA LEU A 173 13.70 -8.79 -12.59
C LEU A 173 14.39 -7.44 -12.34
N LYS A 174 13.60 -6.40 -12.07
CA LYS A 174 14.06 -5.04 -11.86
C LYS A 174 13.89 -4.60 -10.41
N ASN A 175 14.98 -4.07 -9.83
CA ASN A 175 14.93 -3.28 -8.60
C ASN A 175 14.52 -1.84 -8.96
N ILE A 176 13.39 -1.37 -8.43
CA ILE A 176 12.84 -0.04 -8.75
C ILE A 176 13.66 1.09 -8.10
N GLU A 177 14.24 0.84 -6.93
CA GLU A 177 15.02 1.84 -6.18
C GLU A 177 16.45 1.95 -6.72
N ALA A 178 17.15 0.82 -6.87
CA ALA A 178 18.52 0.77 -7.38
C ALA A 178 18.61 0.96 -8.90
N ASN A 179 17.46 0.89 -9.60
CA ASN A 179 17.35 0.93 -11.06
C ASN A 179 18.22 -0.12 -11.79
N GLN A 180 18.43 -1.26 -11.14
CA GLN A 180 19.17 -2.41 -11.69
C GLN A 180 18.19 -3.46 -12.20
N GLU A 181 18.55 -4.15 -13.28
CA GLU A 181 17.75 -5.24 -13.85
C GLU A 181 18.64 -6.41 -14.27
N GLU A 182 18.08 -7.60 -14.16
CA GLU A 182 18.76 -8.86 -14.47
C GLU A 182 17.79 -9.82 -15.15
N GLU A 183 18.30 -10.64 -16.07
CA GLU A 183 17.54 -11.69 -16.72
C GLU A 183 17.59 -12.98 -15.90
N ILE A 184 16.43 -13.45 -15.47
CA ILE A 184 16.25 -14.62 -14.62
C ILE A 184 15.42 -15.66 -15.39
N PRO A 185 15.83 -16.94 -15.45
CA PRO A 185 14.99 -17.99 -16.02
C PRO A 185 13.61 -18.03 -15.35
N ARG A 186 12.53 -18.23 -16.13
CA ARG A 186 11.14 -18.26 -15.61
C ARG A 186 11.01 -19.17 -14.38
N GLU A 187 11.63 -20.35 -14.44
CA GLU A 187 11.59 -21.37 -13.37
C GLU A 187 12.21 -20.90 -12.04
N LYS A 188 13.15 -19.93 -12.08
CA LYS A 188 13.88 -19.44 -10.91
C LYS A 188 13.34 -18.12 -10.36
N ILE A 189 12.34 -17.53 -11.00
CA ILE A 189 11.88 -16.17 -10.66
C ILE A 189 11.34 -16.10 -9.23
N VAL A 190 10.59 -17.11 -8.79
CA VAL A 190 9.99 -17.16 -7.45
C VAL A 190 11.07 -17.28 -6.38
N GLU A 191 12.05 -18.17 -6.58
CA GLU A 191 13.17 -18.37 -5.65
C GLU A 191 14.02 -17.11 -5.52
N GLU A 192 14.35 -16.47 -6.64
CA GLU A 192 15.17 -15.26 -6.67
C GLU A 192 14.47 -14.07 -5.99
N ILE A 193 13.16 -13.92 -6.18
CA ILE A 193 12.36 -12.92 -5.48
C ILE A 193 12.31 -13.19 -3.97
N ARG A 194 12.10 -14.44 -3.55
CA ARG A 194 12.10 -14.79 -2.12
C ARG A 194 13.43 -14.43 -1.45
N LYS A 195 14.55 -14.74 -2.12
CA LYS A 195 15.90 -14.42 -1.67
C LYS A 195 16.11 -12.91 -1.53
N ARG A 196 15.60 -12.11 -2.48
CA ARG A 196 15.71 -10.64 -2.46
C ARG A 196 14.78 -9.94 -1.46
N LEU A 197 13.72 -10.60 -1.05
CA LEU A 197 12.76 -10.10 -0.06
C LEU A 197 13.07 -10.60 1.37
N ASP A 198 14.17 -11.33 1.57
CA ASP A 198 14.54 -11.97 2.84
C ASP A 198 13.40 -12.83 3.44
N ILE A 199 12.59 -13.48 2.58
CA ILE A 199 11.52 -14.40 2.99
C ILE A 199 12.11 -15.82 3.09
N ILE A 200 13.01 -16.00 4.06
CA ILE A 200 13.60 -17.30 4.43
C ILE A 200 12.84 -17.87 5.63
#